data_AF-A0A814WZP4-F1
#
_entry.id   AF-A0A814WZP4-F1
#
_cell.length_a   1.000
_cell.length_b   1.000
_cell.length_c   1.000
_cell.angle_alpha   90.00
_cell.angle_beta   90.00
_cell.angle_gamma   90.00
#
_symmetry.space_group_name_H-M   'P 1'
#
loop_
_entity.id
_entity.type
_entity.pdbx_description
1 polymer ?
#
loop_
_entity_poly.entity_id
_entity_poly.type
_entity_poly.pdbx_seq_one_letter_code
_entity_poly.pdbx_strand_id
1 'polypeptide(L)'
;MASDLIEFNDDDEIDDEDDRITPESSPKISEAMEMTRKLHLLATAQQSQLHPLINEIESKLTDIYISSKEKRQTTLEDFFVKN
;
A
#
# COMPACT_ATOMS: atom_id res chain seq x y z
N MET A 1 3.18 4.32 56.49
CA MET A 1 2.89 4.88 55.15
C MET A 1 1.94 3.90 54.50
N ALA A 2 0.71 4.37 54.22
CA ALA A 2 -0.38 3.55 53.70
C ALA A 2 -0.32 3.48 52.18
N SER A 3 -0.77 2.31 51.69
CA SER A 3 -1.34 1.92 50.38
C SER A 3 -0.89 2.64 49.11
N ASP A 4 -0.60 1.85 48.08
CA ASP A 4 -1.56 1.77 46.97
C ASP A 4 -1.46 0.41 46.26
N LEU A 5 -2.62 -0.23 46.21
CA LEU A 5 -2.93 -1.50 45.58
C LEU A 5 -3.11 -1.19 44.09
N ILE A 6 -2.19 -1.65 43.23
CA ILE A 6 -2.34 -1.47 41.79
C ILE A 6 -3.40 -2.47 41.32
N GLU A 7 -4.54 -1.91 40.93
CA GLU A 7 -5.70 -2.57 40.36
C GLU A 7 -5.34 -3.05 38.95
N PHE A 8 -5.39 -4.36 38.72
CA PHE A 8 -5.24 -4.95 37.38
C PHE A 8 -6.56 -4.74 36.63
N ASN A 9 -6.56 -3.83 35.65
CA ASN A 9 -7.58 -3.80 34.62
C ASN A 9 -7.17 -4.82 33.54
N ASP A 10 -7.64 -6.06 33.68
CA ASP A 10 -7.65 -7.06 32.61
C ASP A 10 -8.83 -6.76 31.68
N ASP A 11 -8.68 -5.77 30.81
CA ASP A 11 -9.59 -5.53 29.68
C ASP A 11 -8.80 -5.43 28.36
N ASP A 12 -7.73 -6.22 28.26
CA ASP A 12 -7.18 -6.61 26.97
C ASP A 12 -8.13 -7.66 26.39
N GLU A 13 -9.13 -7.18 25.64
CA GLU A 13 -9.87 -7.98 24.66
C GLU A 13 -8.85 -8.69 23.77
N ILE A 14 -8.59 -9.95 24.12
CA ILE A 14 -8.06 -10.96 23.22
C ILE A 14 -9.15 -11.15 22.15
N ASP A 15 -9.04 -10.43 21.03
CA ASP A 15 -9.67 -10.90 19.80
C ASP A 15 -8.67 -11.84 19.13
N ASP A 16 -8.92 -13.12 19.41
CA ASP A 16 -8.20 -14.27 18.94
C ASP A 16 -7.99 -14.24 17.42
N GLU A 17 -6.78 -14.63 17.03
CA GLU A 17 -6.45 -15.33 15.80
C GLU A 17 -7.64 -15.59 14.83
N ASP A 18 -7.87 -14.67 13.89
CA ASP A 18 -8.31 -15.10 12.56
C ASP A 18 -7.11 -15.09 11.64
N ASP A 19 -6.25 -16.09 11.86
CA ASP A 19 -5.11 -16.52 11.04
C ASP A 19 -5.59 -17.11 9.70
N ARG A 20 -6.63 -16.52 9.12
CA ARG A 20 -6.98 -16.68 7.71
C ARG A 20 -5.97 -15.84 6.97
N ILE A 21 -5.15 -16.51 6.17
CA ILE A 21 -4.39 -15.90 5.08
C ILE A 21 -5.39 -15.05 4.27
N THR A 22 -5.53 -13.78 4.63
CA THR A 22 -6.16 -12.80 3.78
C THR A 22 -5.27 -12.76 2.55
N PRO A 23 -5.82 -12.85 1.33
CA PRO A 23 -5.00 -12.66 0.15
C PRO A 23 -4.40 -11.27 0.31
N GLU A 24 -3.09 -11.19 0.59
CA GLU A 24 -2.42 -9.93 0.91
C GLU A 24 -2.90 -8.89 -0.08
N SER A 25 -3.71 -7.96 0.43
CA SER A 25 -4.41 -7.03 -0.45
C SER A 25 -3.34 -6.30 -1.22
N SER A 26 -3.41 -6.31 -2.56
CA SER A 26 -2.38 -5.69 -3.38
C SER A 26 -2.12 -4.27 -2.85
N PRO A 27 -0.84 -3.90 -2.62
CA PRO A 27 -0.51 -2.67 -1.93
C PRO A 27 -1.13 -1.49 -2.67
N LYS A 28 -1.58 -0.48 -1.92
CA LYS A 28 -2.09 0.74 -2.53
C LYS A 28 -0.98 1.36 -3.37
N ILE A 29 -1.34 2.06 -4.46
CA ILE A 29 -0.33 2.65 -5.36
C ILE A 29 0.66 3.56 -4.62
N SER A 30 0.21 4.29 -3.59
CA SER A 30 1.07 5.11 -2.73
C SER A 30 2.10 4.30 -1.95
N GLU A 31 1.71 3.13 -1.45
CA GLU A 31 2.54 2.22 -0.68
C GLU A 31 3.55 1.51 -1.60
N ALA A 32 3.11 1.06 -2.77
CA ALA A 32 3.99 0.49 -3.80
C ALA A 32 5.08 1.47 -4.25
N MET A 33 4.74 2.75 -4.42
CA MET A 33 5.71 3.80 -4.72
C MET A 33 6.71 4.02 -3.57
N GLU A 34 6.25 3.97 -2.32
CA GLU A 34 7.14 4.07 -1.16
C GLU A 34 8.10 2.87 -1.05
N MET A 35 7.60 1.65 -1.27
CA MET A 35 8.43 0.44 -1.31
C MET A 35 9.48 0.51 -2.41
N THR A 36 9.12 1.02 -3.58
CA THR A 36 10.07 1.21 -4.71
C THR A 36 11.19 2.18 -4.34
N ARG A 37 10.89 3.25 -3.59
CA ARG A 37 11.92 4.15 -3.05
C ARG A 37 12.86 3.45 -2.06
N LYS A 38 12.31 2.61 -1.17
CA LYS A 38 13.12 1.81 -0.23
C LYS A 38 14.03 0.83 -0.99
N LEU A 39 13.53 0.21 -2.05
CA LEU A 39 14.33 -0.66 -2.93
C LEU A 39 15.46 0.11 -3.63
N HIS A 40 15.21 1.33 -4.13
CA HIS A 40 16.26 2.18 -4.71
C HIS A 40 17.39 2.47 -3.72
N LEU A 41 17.06 2.78 -2.46
CA LEU A 41 18.05 2.99 -1.40
C LEU A 41 18.86 1.71 -1.13
N LEU A 42 18.20 0.56 -1.04
CA LEU A 42 18.85 -0.73 -0.84
C LEU A 42 19.79 -1.08 -2.00
N ALA A 43 19.33 -0.91 -3.23
CA ALA A 43 20.10 -1.16 -4.44
C ALA A 43 21.34 -0.27 -4.52
N THR A 44 21.20 1.02 -4.17
CA THR A 44 22.33 1.95 -4.12
C THR A 44 23.41 1.47 -3.15
N ALA A 45 23.01 0.91 -2.00
CA ALA A 45 23.92 0.50 -0.95
C ALA A 45 24.59 -0.87 -1.20
N GLN A 46 23.89 -1.82 -1.81
CA GLN A 46 24.31 -3.23 -1.81
C GLN A 46 24.23 -3.92 -3.18
N GLN A 47 23.35 -3.48 -4.08
CA GLN A 47 23.01 -4.23 -5.29
C GLN A 47 22.65 -3.29 -6.46
N SER A 48 23.64 -2.55 -6.95
CA SER A 48 23.45 -1.54 -8.00
C SER A 48 22.93 -2.12 -9.32
N GLN A 49 23.15 -3.42 -9.56
CA GLN A 49 22.61 -4.15 -10.71
C GLN A 49 21.07 -4.22 -10.73
N LEU A 50 20.40 -3.95 -9.60
CA LEU A 50 18.94 -3.96 -9.52
C LEU A 50 18.29 -2.65 -9.94
N HIS A 51 19.05 -1.56 -10.09
CA HIS A 51 18.50 -0.26 -10.50
C HIS A 51 17.67 -0.31 -11.80
N PRO A 52 18.08 -1.03 -12.87
CA PRO A 52 17.28 -1.14 -14.09
C PRO A 52 15.90 -1.75 -13.82
N LEU A 53 15.83 -2.79 -12.97
CA LEU A 53 14.58 -3.45 -12.62
C LEU A 53 13.70 -2.55 -11.76
N ILE A 54 14.29 -1.85 -10.78
CA ILE A 54 13.54 -0.93 -9.91
C ILE A 54 13.00 0.25 -10.73
N ASN A 55 13.77 0.77 -11.69
CA ASN A 55 13.30 1.80 -12.63
C ASN A 55 12.12 1.31 -13.48
N GLU A 56 12.15 0.06 -13.94
CA GLU A 56 11.04 -0.51 -14.70
C GLU A 56 9.76 -0.60 -13.85
N ILE A 57 9.91 -1.02 -12.58
CA ILE A 57 8.80 -1.07 -11.62
C ILE A 57 8.25 0.35 -11.37
N GLU A 58 9.12 1.33 -11.13
CA GLU A 58 8.75 2.73 -10.92
C GLU A 58 7.99 3.32 -12.12
N SER A 59 8.44 3.02 -13.34
CA SER A 59 7.76 3.43 -14.58
C SER A 59 6.35 2.85 -14.64
N LYS A 60 6.20 1.54 -14.43
CA LYS A 60 4.88 0.88 -14.48
C LYS A 60 3.92 1.41 -13.41
N LEU A 61 4.42 1.64 -12.19
CA LEU A 61 3.61 2.22 -11.12
C LEU A 61 3.19 3.66 -11.44
N THR A 62 4.08 4.43 -12.08
CA THR A 62 3.75 5.79 -12.54
C THR A 62 2.65 5.77 -13.60
N ASP A 63 2.73 4.87 -14.57
CA ASP A 63 1.70 4.71 -15.61
C ASP A 63 0.34 4.33 -15.00
N ILE A 64 0.34 3.39 -14.06
CA ILE A 64 -0.87 3.01 -13.31
C ILE A 64 -1.43 4.19 -12.53
N TYR A 65 -0.56 4.96 -11.87
CA TYR A 65 -0.98 6.14 -11.12
C TYR A 65 -1.63 7.18 -12.04
N ILE A 66 -1.02 7.49 -13.18
CA ILE A 66 -1.56 8.43 -14.17
C ILE A 66 -2.91 7.92 -14.68
N SER A 67 -2.98 6.67 -15.12
CA SER A 67 -4.23 6.04 -15.59
C SER A 67 -5.34 6.08 -14.54
N SER A 68 -5.01 5.93 -13.25
CA SER A 68 -5.96 6.04 -12.15
C SER A 68 -6.50 7.46 -11.91
N LYS A 69 -5.74 8.48 -12.33
CA LYS A 69 -6.08 9.90 -12.17
C LYS A 69 -6.70 10.52 -13.41
N GLU A 70 -6.49 9.91 -14.57
CA GLU A 70 -7.16 10.32 -15.80
C GLU A 70 -8.68 10.14 -15.66
N LYS A 71 -9.44 11.21 -15.90
CA LYS A 71 -10.88 11.10 -16.07
C LYS A 71 -11.11 10.20 -17.28
N ARG A 72 -11.79 9.06 -17.09
CA ARG A 72 -12.28 8.24 -18.20
C ARG A 72 -12.99 9.16 -19.18
N GLN A 73 -12.46 9.30 -20.38
CA GLN A 73 -13.18 9.97 -21.46
C GLN A 73 -14.42 9.13 -21.71
N THR A 74 -15.57 9.67 -21.35
CA THR A 74 -16.87 9.05 -21.68
C THR A 74 -17.11 9.24 -23.16
N THR A 75 -17.56 8.20 -23.85
CA THR A 75 -17.91 8.33 -25.27
C THR A 75 -19.18 9.17 -25.43
N LEU A 76 -19.42 9.66 -26.65
CA LEU A 76 -20.71 10.29 -27.00
C LEU A 76 -21.87 9.31 -26.74
N GLU A 77 -21.66 8.02 -26.97
CA GLU A 77 -22.65 6.97 -26.70
C GLU A 77 -22.95 6.86 -25.19
N ASP A 78 -21.93 6.94 -24.32
CA ASP A 78 -22.11 6.95 -22.86
C ASP A 78 -22.91 8.17 -22.37
N PHE A 79 -22.85 9.30 -23.09
CA PHE A 79 -23.60 10.52 -22.76
C PHE A 79 -25.10 10.38 -23.07
N PHE A 80 -25.45 9.73 -24.19
CA PHE A 80 -26.84 9.54 -24.62
C PHE A 80 -27.56 8.39 -23.92
N VAL A 81 -26.84 7.46 -23.27
CA VAL A 81 -27.45 6.40 -22.44
C VAL A 81 -27.84 6.91 -21.05
N LYS A 82 -27.23 8.01 -20.59
CA LYS A 82 -27.39 8.52 -19.22
C LYS A 82 -28.42 9.65 -19.06
N ASN A 83 -28.95 10.18 -20.17
CA ASN A 83 -30.03 11.18 -20.21
C ASN A 83 -31.23 10.60 -20.96
#